data_AF-A0A840TT01-F1
#
_entry.id   AF-A0A840TT01-F1
#
_cell.length_a   1.000
_cell.length_b   1.000
_cell.length_c   1.000
_cell.angle_alpha   90.00
_cell.angle_beta   90.00
_cell.angle_gamma   90.00
#
_symmetry.space_group_name_H-M   'P 1'
#
loop_
_entity.id
_entity.type
_entity.pdbx_description
1 polymer ?
#
loop_
_entity_poly.entity_id
_entity_poly.type
_entity_poly.pdbx_seq_one_letter_code
_entity_poly.pdbx_strand_id
1 'polypeptide(L)'
;MKVPTPSVPSFAEQVQAWLWSAGYVSYLRVLRPSVFPTLVVQRPRAGGTLALRLIDLPTWRAEPEDLLKAPDEGTWVQLWEDTWLTQRDIVQSRLLARLGQSTRIPARLCEIRRISQPTLDAFLKTHHLQGTASARIKYGLFLKPRYLGRAFAKALPSAEEPVAVAGFSNARTIWRGGRAFRSCELIRFASLKYHTVVGGLNKCIQTFVNEWQPDDLMTYADRDWSSGHSYRHLGFLVDSATPPQLFWLDLLTLRRHDPQRLVGTKLVPSTPPPGFLPVYNRGNLKFVRYFVPPPVRSDQVL
;
A
#
# COMPACT_ATOMS: atom_id res chain seq x y z
N MET A 1 -34.57 -14.28 -33.28
CA MET A 1 -33.15 -14.14 -32.91
C MET A 1 -33.07 -13.83 -31.43
N LYS A 2 -32.46 -14.70 -30.61
CA LYS A 2 -32.17 -14.34 -29.21
C LYS A 2 -31.09 -13.28 -29.24
N VAL A 3 -31.42 -12.06 -28.82
CA VAL A 3 -30.42 -11.02 -28.55
C VAL A 3 -29.44 -11.62 -27.54
N PRO A 4 -28.13 -11.72 -27.85
CA PRO A 4 -27.16 -12.19 -26.87
C PRO A 4 -27.23 -11.26 -25.67
N THR A 5 -27.54 -11.79 -24.50
CA THR A 5 -27.36 -11.06 -23.24
C THR A 5 -25.91 -10.60 -23.20
N PRO A 6 -25.62 -9.30 -23.02
CA PRO A 6 -24.24 -8.85 -22.93
C PRO A 6 -23.56 -9.59 -21.77
N SER A 7 -22.46 -10.27 -22.08
CA SER A 7 -21.67 -10.99 -21.09
C SER A 7 -21.18 -10.00 -20.02
N VAL A 8 -21.25 -10.40 -18.75
CA VAL A 8 -20.66 -9.63 -17.65
C VAL A 8 -19.17 -9.43 -17.96
N PRO A 9 -18.67 -8.18 -17.98
CA PRO A 9 -17.26 -7.93 -18.28
C PRO A 9 -16.36 -8.61 -17.24
N SER A 10 -15.34 -9.32 -17.72
CA SER A 10 -14.30 -9.91 -16.90
C SER A 10 -13.60 -8.85 -16.04
N PHE A 11 -12.92 -9.29 -14.97
CA PHE A 11 -12.11 -8.39 -14.14
C PHE A 11 -11.12 -7.55 -14.97
N ALA A 12 -10.45 -8.17 -15.95
CA ALA A 12 -9.52 -7.47 -16.84
C ALA A 12 -10.21 -6.41 -17.70
N GLU A 13 -11.36 -6.72 -18.30
CA GLU A 13 -12.15 -5.77 -19.09
C GLU A 13 -12.67 -4.62 -18.23
N GLN A 14 -13.08 -4.87 -16.98
CA GLN A 14 -13.48 -3.81 -16.05
C GLN A 14 -12.34 -2.83 -15.76
N VAL A 15 -11.14 -3.34 -15.47
CA VAL A 15 -9.96 -2.49 -15.20
C VAL A 15 -9.55 -1.74 -16.46
N GLN A 16 -9.56 -2.38 -17.63
CA GLN A 16 -9.22 -1.77 -18.90
C GLN A 16 -10.22 -0.67 -19.30
N ALA A 17 -11.53 -0.92 -19.18
CA ALA A 17 -12.56 0.08 -19.44
C ALA A 17 -12.44 1.29 -18.50
N TRP A 18 -12.14 1.05 -17.22
CA TRP A 18 -11.86 2.13 -16.28
C TRP A 18 -10.63 2.95 -16.71
N LEU A 19 -9.50 2.31 -17.02
CA LEU A 19 -8.29 3.00 -17.49
C LEU A 19 -8.58 3.85 -18.74
N TRP A 20 -9.34 3.32 -19.69
CA TRP A 20 -9.78 4.04 -20.88
C TRP A 20 -10.59 5.29 -20.53
N SER A 21 -11.61 5.16 -19.67
CA SER A 21 -12.41 6.30 -19.20
C SER A 21 -11.60 7.35 -18.42
N ALA A 22 -10.49 6.94 -17.80
CA ALA A 22 -9.55 7.83 -17.13
C ALA A 22 -8.54 8.51 -18.08
N GLY A 23 -8.63 8.22 -19.39
CA GLY A 23 -7.78 8.80 -20.44
C GLY A 23 -6.46 8.07 -20.66
N TYR A 24 -6.33 6.81 -20.21
CA TYR A 24 -5.14 5.99 -20.43
C TYR A 24 -5.35 4.96 -21.52
N VAL A 25 -4.33 4.81 -22.36
CA VAL A 25 -4.22 3.68 -23.29
C VAL A 25 -3.49 2.55 -22.57
N SER A 26 -4.10 1.37 -22.60
CA SER A 26 -3.52 0.15 -22.07
C SER A 26 -3.74 -1.01 -23.02
N TYR A 27 -2.75 -1.89 -23.14
CA TYR A 27 -2.85 -3.10 -23.92
C TYR A 27 -2.65 -4.33 -23.04
N LEU A 28 -3.33 -5.42 -23.40
CA LEU A 28 -3.23 -6.68 -22.70
C LEU A 28 -1.97 -7.42 -23.16
N ARG A 29 -1.14 -7.85 -22.21
CA ARG A 29 0.00 -8.73 -22.43
C ARG A 29 -0.18 -9.97 -21.56
N VAL A 30 -0.22 -11.14 -22.18
CA VAL A 30 -0.14 -12.42 -21.47
C VAL A 30 1.32 -12.87 -21.52
N LEU A 31 2.06 -12.63 -20.44
CA LEU A 31 3.43 -13.10 -20.30
C LEU A 31 3.40 -14.60 -20.03
N ARG A 32 3.75 -15.47 -20.97
CA ARG A 32 3.99 -16.89 -20.66
C ARG A 32 5.26 -16.99 -19.79
N PRO A 33 5.27 -17.80 -18.70
CA PRO A 33 4.28 -18.81 -18.33
C PRO A 33 3.18 -18.34 -17.35
N SER A 34 3.03 -17.04 -17.11
CA SER A 34 2.01 -16.52 -16.20
C SER A 34 0.60 -16.78 -16.73
N VAL A 35 -0.20 -17.43 -15.90
CA VAL A 35 -1.64 -17.68 -16.13
C VAL A 35 -2.50 -16.42 -16.00
N PHE A 36 -1.97 -15.34 -15.41
CA PHE A 36 -2.74 -14.13 -15.12
C PHE A 36 -2.51 -13.02 -16.15
N PRO A 37 -3.58 -12.37 -16.63
CA PRO A 37 -3.47 -11.26 -17.57
C PRO A 37 -2.68 -10.10 -16.97
N THR A 38 -1.78 -9.50 -17.76
CA THR A 38 -1.07 -8.27 -17.38
C THR A 38 -1.49 -7.14 -18.30
N LEU A 39 -2.15 -6.11 -17.76
CA LEU A 39 -2.39 -4.87 -18.50
C LEU A 39 -1.15 -3.98 -18.43
N VAL A 40 -0.61 -3.60 -19.57
CA VAL A 40 0.49 -2.63 -19.64
C VAL A 40 -0.08 -1.26 -19.99
N VAL A 41 0.06 -0.32 -19.06
CA VAL A 41 -0.47 1.03 -19.16
C VAL A 41 0.67 1.99 -19.51
N GLN A 42 0.50 2.74 -20.60
CA GLN A 42 1.46 3.78 -20.98
C GLN A 42 1.33 4.99 -20.04
N ARG A 43 2.47 5.57 -19.63
CA ARG A 43 2.48 6.77 -18.77
C ARG A 43 2.92 7.99 -19.56
N PRO A 44 2.01 8.66 -20.29
CA PRO A 44 2.38 9.78 -21.17
C PRO A 44 3.07 10.93 -20.43
N ARG A 45 2.74 11.15 -19.15
CA ARG A 45 3.31 12.24 -18.35
C ARG A 45 4.59 11.87 -17.58
N ALA A 46 4.75 10.60 -17.20
CA ALA A 46 5.84 10.16 -16.33
C ALA A 46 6.94 9.38 -17.08
N GLY A 47 6.70 8.98 -18.33
CA GLY A 47 7.57 8.12 -19.10
C GLY A 47 7.47 6.63 -18.68
N GLY A 48 7.72 5.74 -19.64
CA GLY A 48 7.67 4.28 -19.44
C GLY A 48 6.27 3.75 -19.14
N THR A 49 6.21 2.54 -18.57
CA THR A 49 4.98 1.77 -18.40
C THR A 49 4.69 1.41 -16.94
N LEU A 50 3.41 1.20 -16.65
CA LEU A 50 2.92 0.55 -15.43
C LEU A 50 2.29 -0.80 -15.83
N ALA A 51 2.87 -1.90 -15.36
CA ALA A 51 2.30 -3.23 -15.55
C ALA A 51 1.34 -3.59 -14.40
N LEU A 52 0.10 -3.95 -14.71
CA LEU A 52 -0.90 -4.40 -13.75
C LEU A 52 -1.16 -5.89 -13.97
N ARG A 53 -0.58 -6.74 -13.12
CA ARG A 53 -0.92 -8.17 -13.11
C ARG A 53 -2.26 -8.33 -12.38
N LEU A 54 -3.25 -8.89 -13.06
CA LEU A 54 -4.61 -9.00 -12.56
C LEU A 54 -4.87 -10.44 -12.12
N ILE A 55 -5.04 -10.64 -10.82
CA ILE A 55 -5.33 -11.95 -10.23
C ILE A 55 -6.84 -12.09 -10.08
N ASP A 56 -7.49 -12.83 -10.99
CA ASP A 56 -8.92 -13.13 -10.92
C ASP A 56 -9.19 -14.37 -10.06
N LEU A 57 -10.28 -14.32 -9.28
CA LEU A 57 -10.66 -15.38 -8.35
C LEU A 57 -11.11 -16.67 -9.07
N PRO A 58 -11.86 -16.62 -10.20
CA PRO A 58 -12.28 -17.83 -10.90
C PRO A 58 -11.10 -18.70 -11.37
N THR A 59 -10.05 -18.09 -11.90
CA THR A 59 -8.84 -18.78 -12.40
C THR A 59 -7.82 -19.06 -11.31
N TRP A 60 -7.95 -18.44 -10.13
CA TRP A 60 -7.06 -18.67 -8.99
C TRP A 60 -7.14 -20.13 -8.50
N ARG A 61 -6.14 -20.91 -8.88
CA ARG A 61 -5.86 -22.29 -8.41
C ARG A 61 -4.37 -22.49 -8.09
N ALA A 62 -3.59 -21.41 -8.15
CA ALA A 62 -2.14 -21.44 -8.19
C ALA A 62 -1.50 -21.41 -6.79
N GLU A 63 -0.30 -21.96 -6.68
CA GLU A 63 0.51 -21.92 -5.46
C GLU A 63 1.21 -20.54 -5.31
N PRO A 64 1.62 -20.15 -4.09
CA PRO A 64 2.27 -18.86 -3.84
C PRO A 64 3.49 -18.56 -4.71
N GLU A 65 4.18 -19.60 -5.18
CA GLU A 65 5.36 -19.49 -6.04
C GLU A 65 5.07 -18.78 -7.36
N ASP A 66 3.87 -18.93 -7.92
CA ASP A 66 3.46 -18.26 -9.15
C ASP A 66 3.31 -16.75 -8.98
N LEU A 67 3.07 -16.28 -7.75
CA LEU A 67 3.03 -14.86 -7.42
C LEU A 67 4.44 -14.25 -7.37
N LEU A 68 5.49 -15.05 -7.14
CA LEU A 68 6.84 -14.54 -6.89
C LEU A 68 7.56 -14.08 -8.15
N LYS A 69 7.17 -14.54 -9.33
CA LYS A 69 7.76 -14.10 -10.62
C LYS A 69 7.38 -12.65 -10.90
N ALA A 70 8.32 -11.71 -10.81
CA ALA A 70 8.04 -10.30 -11.18
C ALA A 70 7.88 -10.17 -12.71
N PRO A 71 7.13 -9.19 -13.22
CA PRO A 71 7.22 -8.80 -14.63
C PRO A 71 8.63 -8.30 -14.97
N ASP A 72 9.08 -8.59 -16.19
CA ASP A 72 10.47 -8.36 -16.63
C ASP A 72 10.83 -6.86 -16.78
N GLU A 73 9.84 -5.97 -16.91
CA GLU A 73 10.06 -4.55 -17.20
C GLU A 73 9.08 -3.61 -16.48
N GLY A 74 9.58 -2.42 -16.13
CA GLY A 74 8.80 -1.31 -15.61
C GLY A 74 8.42 -1.42 -14.13
N THR A 75 7.68 -0.42 -13.65
CA THR A 75 7.02 -0.54 -12.34
C THR A 75 5.78 -1.40 -12.49
N TRP A 76 5.48 -2.23 -11.50
CA TRP A 76 4.32 -3.11 -11.57
C TRP A 76 3.49 -3.07 -10.28
N VAL A 77 2.25 -3.54 -10.40
CA VAL A 77 1.30 -3.78 -9.31
C VAL A 77 0.65 -5.14 -9.56
N GLN A 78 0.50 -5.93 -8.51
CA GLN A 78 -0.36 -7.10 -8.50
C GLN A 78 -1.71 -6.69 -7.89
N LEU A 79 -2.75 -6.68 -8.71
CA LEU A 79 -4.08 -6.30 -8.29
C LEU A 79 -4.97 -7.54 -8.27
N TRP A 80 -5.51 -7.83 -7.09
CA TRP A 80 -6.47 -8.89 -6.92
C TRP A 80 -7.90 -8.42 -7.15
N GLU A 81 -8.72 -9.28 -7.73
CA GLU A 81 -10.13 -9.01 -8.04
C GLU A 81 -10.95 -8.70 -6.77
N ASP A 82 -10.75 -9.42 -5.66
CA ASP A 82 -11.45 -9.14 -4.39
C ASP A 82 -11.19 -7.70 -3.92
N THR A 83 -9.95 -7.23 -4.05
CA THR A 83 -9.57 -5.86 -3.65
C THR A 83 -10.18 -4.82 -4.61
N TRP A 84 -10.26 -5.13 -5.91
CA TRP A 84 -10.94 -4.29 -6.89
C TRP A 84 -12.45 -4.19 -6.66
N LEU A 85 -13.09 -5.30 -6.28
CA LEU A 85 -14.53 -5.35 -6.03
C LEU A 85 -14.91 -4.66 -4.72
N THR A 86 -14.12 -4.85 -3.65
CA THR A 86 -14.44 -4.33 -2.30
C THR A 86 -13.92 -2.93 -2.02
N GLN A 87 -12.83 -2.51 -2.68
CA GLN A 87 -12.13 -1.25 -2.37
C GLN A 87 -11.79 -0.44 -3.64
N ARG A 88 -12.64 -0.53 -4.67
CA ARG A 88 -12.45 0.07 -6.00
C ARG A 88 -11.93 1.51 -5.96
N ASP A 89 -12.60 2.37 -5.21
CA ASP A 89 -12.28 3.80 -5.13
C ASP A 89 -10.86 4.06 -4.56
N ILE A 90 -10.43 3.27 -3.56
CA ILE A 90 -9.06 3.34 -3.02
C ILE A 90 -8.04 2.84 -4.05
N VAL A 91 -8.36 1.74 -4.74
CA VAL A 91 -7.52 1.17 -5.80
C VAL A 91 -7.31 2.18 -6.93
N GLN A 92 -8.40 2.75 -7.44
CA GLN A 92 -8.37 3.75 -8.52
C GLN A 92 -7.52 4.95 -8.13
N SER A 93 -7.72 5.51 -6.94
CA SER A 93 -6.90 6.58 -6.38
C SER A 93 -5.40 6.23 -6.39
N ARG A 94 -5.03 5.03 -5.94
CA ARG A 94 -3.62 4.59 -5.88
C ARG A 94 -3.01 4.39 -7.26
N LEU A 95 -3.77 3.79 -8.18
CA LEU A 95 -3.33 3.57 -9.56
C LEU A 95 -3.14 4.90 -10.29
N LEU A 96 -4.08 5.86 -10.15
CA LEU A 96 -3.93 7.20 -10.71
C LEU A 96 -2.71 7.94 -10.15
N ALA A 97 -2.39 7.79 -8.86
CA ALA A 97 -1.16 8.34 -8.30
C ALA A 97 0.09 7.73 -8.96
N ARG A 98 0.10 6.43 -9.26
CA ARG A 98 1.21 5.76 -9.99
C ARG A 98 1.30 6.15 -11.46
N LEU A 99 0.18 6.53 -12.06
CA LEU A 99 0.09 7.02 -13.43
C LEU A 99 0.40 8.53 -13.54
N GLY A 100 0.59 9.22 -12.42
CA GLY A 100 0.94 10.65 -12.38
C GLY A 100 -0.27 11.59 -12.43
N GLN A 101 -1.49 11.08 -12.18
CA GLN A 101 -2.73 11.83 -12.16
C GLN A 101 -3.34 11.84 -10.76
N SER A 102 -2.60 12.43 -9.82
CA SER A 102 -3.09 12.70 -8.48
C SER A 102 -2.89 14.18 -8.17
N THR A 103 -3.89 14.80 -7.53
CA THR A 103 -3.81 16.18 -7.09
C THR A 103 -2.71 16.33 -6.05
N ARG A 104 -1.72 17.18 -6.33
CA ARG A 104 -0.54 17.31 -5.48
C ARG A 104 -0.73 18.43 -4.46
N ILE A 105 -0.60 18.10 -3.17
CA ILE A 105 -0.60 19.06 -2.07
C ILE A 105 0.82 19.12 -1.49
N PRO A 106 1.58 20.22 -1.65
CA PRO A 106 2.88 20.35 -1.01
C PRO A 106 2.77 20.42 0.51
N ALA A 107 3.49 19.57 1.25
CA ALA A 107 3.40 19.50 2.72
C ALA A 107 3.80 20.78 3.47
N ARG A 108 4.51 21.72 2.80
CA ARG A 108 4.81 23.07 3.32
C ARG A 108 3.57 23.94 3.49
N LEU A 109 2.52 23.66 2.71
CA LEU A 109 1.21 24.32 2.82
C LEU A 109 0.39 23.75 3.98
N CYS A 110 0.83 22.62 4.53
CA CYS A 110 0.17 21.97 5.66
C CYS A 110 0.80 22.38 6.99
N GLU A 111 0.03 22.27 8.05
CA GLU A 111 0.50 22.17 9.42
C GLU A 111 0.43 20.71 9.88
N ILE A 112 1.25 20.33 10.85
CA ILE A 112 1.23 18.98 11.44
C ILE A 112 0.67 19.09 12.86
N ARG A 113 -0.26 18.21 13.22
CA ARG A 113 -0.88 18.18 14.56
C ARG A 113 -0.96 16.74 15.07
N ARG A 114 -0.94 16.55 16.39
CA ARG A 114 -1.28 15.25 17.00
C ARG A 114 -2.77 14.97 16.79
N ILE A 115 -3.12 13.70 16.57
CA ILE A 115 -4.52 13.27 16.37
C ILE A 115 -4.87 12.08 17.27
N SER A 116 -6.17 11.85 17.46
CA SER A 116 -6.70 10.74 18.24
C SER A 116 -6.67 9.41 17.46
N GLN A 117 -6.81 8.26 18.15
CA GLN A 117 -7.01 6.97 17.48
C GLN A 117 -8.29 6.96 16.61
N PRO A 118 -9.45 7.46 17.10
CA PRO A 118 -10.65 7.57 16.26
C PRO A 118 -10.44 8.37 14.98
N THR A 119 -9.72 9.50 15.04
CA THR A 119 -9.41 10.32 13.85
C THR A 119 -8.55 9.55 12.86
N LEU A 120 -7.51 8.85 13.34
CA LEU A 120 -6.67 8.01 12.48
C LEU A 120 -7.50 6.91 11.81
N ASP A 121 -8.34 6.21 12.58
CA ASP A 121 -9.12 5.07 12.09
C ASP A 121 -10.17 5.50 11.07
N ALA A 122 -10.88 6.60 11.33
CA ALA A 122 -11.83 7.18 10.40
C ALA A 122 -11.16 7.50 9.05
N PHE A 123 -9.97 8.12 9.08
CA PHE A 123 -9.22 8.45 7.88
C PHE A 123 -8.68 7.22 7.15
N LEU A 124 -8.13 6.24 7.87
CA LEU A 124 -7.56 5.04 7.27
C LEU A 124 -8.63 4.16 6.62
N LYS A 125 -9.81 4.04 7.24
CA LYS A 125 -10.94 3.26 6.72
C LYS A 125 -11.39 3.74 5.33
N THR A 126 -11.30 5.04 5.07
CA THR A 126 -11.74 5.65 3.81
C THR A 126 -10.62 5.78 2.78
N HIS A 127 -9.35 5.87 3.21
CA HIS A 127 -8.24 6.24 2.33
C HIS A 127 -7.09 5.23 2.21
N HIS A 128 -7.10 4.12 2.95
CA HIS A 128 -5.99 3.15 2.96
C HIS A 128 -6.46 1.72 2.72
N LEU A 129 -5.84 0.99 1.77
CA LEU A 129 -6.25 -0.36 1.35
C LEU A 129 -6.26 -1.40 2.47
N GLN A 130 -5.32 -1.29 3.38
CA GLN A 130 -5.20 -2.23 4.50
C GLN A 130 -6.08 -1.82 5.70
N GLY A 131 -6.82 -0.71 5.60
CA GLY A 131 -7.73 -0.22 6.65
C GLY A 131 -7.04 0.35 7.89
N THR A 132 -7.71 0.26 9.03
CA THR A 132 -7.27 0.81 10.32
C THR A 132 -6.02 0.12 10.86
N ALA A 133 -5.34 0.77 11.81
CA ALA A 133 -4.23 0.18 12.54
C ALA A 133 -4.07 0.88 13.90
N SER A 134 -3.77 0.10 14.94
CA SER A 134 -3.42 0.67 16.24
C SER A 134 -2.06 1.36 16.13
N ALA A 135 -1.98 2.58 16.66
CA ALA A 135 -0.74 3.33 16.75
C ALA A 135 -0.64 4.00 18.12
N ARG A 136 0.57 4.12 18.66
CA ARG A 136 0.75 4.95 19.87
C ARG A 136 0.74 6.42 19.48
N ILE A 137 1.58 6.76 18.51
CA ILE A 137 1.87 8.13 18.13
C ILE A 137 1.27 8.40 16.77
N LYS A 138 0.58 9.52 16.64
CA LYS A 138 -0.29 9.79 15.51
C LYS A 138 -0.19 11.25 15.12
N TYR A 139 -0.03 11.49 13.83
CA TYR A 139 -0.02 12.82 13.28
C TYR A 139 -1.02 12.93 12.13
N GLY A 140 -1.66 14.08 12.04
CA GLY A 140 -2.39 14.53 10.86
C GLY A 140 -1.68 15.72 10.22
N LEU A 141 -1.69 15.79 8.89
CA LEU A 141 -1.33 16.98 8.14
C LEU A 141 -2.60 17.71 7.75
N PHE A 142 -2.74 18.97 8.13
CA PHE A 142 -3.92 19.79 7.88
C PHE A 142 -3.56 20.92 6.94
N LEU A 143 -4.42 21.27 5.98
CA LEU A 143 -4.13 22.37 5.08
C LEU A 143 -4.32 23.70 5.82
N LYS A 144 -3.32 24.61 5.77
CA LYS A 144 -3.45 25.92 6.43
C LYS A 144 -4.67 26.68 5.86
N PRO A 145 -5.49 27.35 6.69
CA PRO A 145 -6.76 27.95 6.26
C PRO A 145 -6.66 28.83 5.00
N ARG A 146 -5.57 29.61 4.86
CA ARG A 146 -5.31 30.49 3.70
C ARG A 146 -5.25 29.78 2.33
N TYR A 147 -5.14 28.45 2.32
CA TYR A 147 -5.08 27.64 1.10
C TYR A 147 -6.37 26.86 0.83
N LEU A 148 -7.38 26.96 1.70
CA LEU A 148 -8.71 26.40 1.43
C LEU A 148 -9.33 27.08 0.20
N GLY A 149 -10.17 26.35 -0.54
CA GLY A 149 -10.82 26.83 -1.76
C GLY A 149 -9.91 26.91 -3.00
N ARG A 150 -8.60 26.69 -2.87
CA ARG A 150 -7.71 26.54 -4.03
C ARG A 150 -8.10 25.29 -4.84
N ALA A 151 -7.78 25.27 -6.14
CA ALA A 151 -8.15 24.18 -7.03
C ALA A 151 -7.72 22.79 -6.51
N PHE A 152 -6.52 22.67 -5.94
CA PHE A 152 -5.99 21.43 -5.35
C PHE A 152 -6.63 21.04 -4.00
N ALA A 153 -7.44 21.93 -3.44
CA ALA A 153 -8.08 21.81 -2.12
C ALA A 153 -9.61 21.91 -2.20
N LYS A 154 -10.20 21.93 -3.41
CA LYS A 154 -11.65 22.08 -3.61
C LYS A 154 -12.44 20.91 -3.00
N ALA A 155 -11.81 19.74 -2.89
CA ALA A 155 -12.41 18.55 -2.27
C ALA A 155 -12.30 18.54 -0.73
N LEU A 156 -11.58 19.49 -0.12
CA LEU A 156 -11.48 19.59 1.34
C LEU A 156 -12.62 20.44 1.89
N PRO A 157 -13.50 19.88 2.73
CA PRO A 157 -14.64 20.60 3.27
C PRO A 157 -14.24 21.57 4.40
N SER A 158 -13.13 21.34 5.12
CA SER A 158 -12.67 22.24 6.18
C SER A 158 -11.15 22.16 6.45
N ALA A 159 -10.62 23.13 7.21
CA ALA A 159 -9.23 23.13 7.69
C ALA A 159 -8.97 22.06 8.77
N GLU A 160 -10.01 21.55 9.39
CA GLU A 160 -9.95 20.57 10.49
C GLU A 160 -9.94 19.12 9.97
N GLU A 161 -9.97 18.93 8.65
CA GLU A 161 -9.79 17.62 8.05
C GLU A 161 -8.33 17.41 7.62
N PRO A 162 -7.70 16.29 8.04
CA PRO A 162 -6.35 16.01 7.62
C PRO A 162 -6.33 15.64 6.13
N VAL A 163 -5.32 16.12 5.40
CA VAL A 163 -5.01 15.69 4.02
C VAL A 163 -4.11 14.45 3.99
N ALA A 164 -3.47 14.12 5.11
CA ALA A 164 -2.71 12.90 5.30
C ALA A 164 -2.59 12.58 6.79
N VAL A 165 -2.37 11.30 7.11
CA VAL A 165 -2.14 10.82 8.47
C VAL A 165 -0.96 9.87 8.53
N ALA A 166 -0.29 9.82 9.68
CA ALA A 166 0.77 8.86 9.97
C ALA A 166 0.57 8.27 11.37
N GLY A 167 0.77 6.96 11.50
CA GLY A 167 0.73 6.22 12.76
C GLY A 167 2.06 5.53 13.03
N PHE A 168 2.55 5.65 14.26
CA PHE A 168 3.82 5.11 14.72
C PHE A 168 3.64 4.27 15.99
N SER A 169 4.49 3.25 16.17
CA SER A 169 4.51 2.39 17.35
C SER A 169 5.13 3.09 18.57
N ASN A 170 4.97 2.46 19.74
CA ASN A 170 5.91 2.67 20.85
C ASN A 170 7.31 2.18 20.45
N ALA A 171 8.32 2.69 21.17
CA ALA A 171 9.65 2.12 21.11
C ALA A 171 9.69 0.70 21.68
N ARG A 172 10.49 -0.17 21.05
CA ARG A 172 10.85 -1.50 21.52
C ARG A 172 12.36 -1.65 21.49
N THR A 173 12.91 -2.38 22.45
CA THR A 173 14.32 -2.76 22.41
C THR A 173 14.52 -3.87 21.39
N ILE A 174 15.28 -3.60 20.33
CA ILE A 174 15.67 -4.60 19.33
C ILE A 174 17.19 -4.74 19.37
N TRP A 175 17.67 -5.97 19.54
CA TRP A 175 19.09 -6.26 19.49
C TRP A 175 19.57 -6.40 18.05
N ARG A 176 20.60 -5.64 17.68
CA ARG A 176 21.22 -5.68 16.35
C ARG A 176 22.73 -5.54 16.49
N GLY A 177 23.50 -6.50 15.96
CA GLY A 177 24.97 -6.44 15.98
C GLY A 177 25.56 -6.22 17.38
N GLY A 178 25.03 -6.93 18.39
CA GLY A 178 25.51 -6.81 19.78
C GLY A 178 25.09 -5.54 20.53
N ARG A 179 24.31 -4.64 19.90
CA ARG A 179 23.83 -3.39 20.51
C ARG A 179 22.31 -3.38 20.62
N ALA A 180 21.80 -2.85 21.71
CA ALA A 180 20.38 -2.56 21.90
C ALA A 180 20.00 -1.27 21.15
N PHE A 181 18.97 -1.33 20.31
CA PHE A 181 18.37 -0.20 19.62
C PHE A 181 16.98 0.09 20.19
N ARG A 182 16.71 1.36 20.48
CA ARG A 182 15.37 1.89 20.75
C ARG A 182 14.62 2.06 19.43
N SER A 183 14.00 0.96 18.99
CA SER A 183 13.38 0.85 17.68
C SER A 183 11.91 1.21 17.66
N CYS A 184 11.50 2.01 16.69
CA CYS A 184 10.11 2.36 16.43
C CYS A 184 9.66 1.89 15.05
N GLU A 185 8.37 1.79 14.82
CA GLU A 185 7.78 1.44 13.53
C GLU A 185 6.90 2.59 13.00
N LEU A 186 7.06 2.91 11.72
CA LEU A 186 6.03 3.61 10.95
C LEU A 186 5.00 2.54 10.51
N ILE A 187 3.88 2.50 11.20
CA ILE A 187 2.84 1.49 11.02
C ILE A 187 2.02 1.79 9.75
N ARG A 188 1.70 3.07 9.55
CA ARG A 188 0.77 3.53 8.53
C ARG A 188 1.11 4.94 8.08
N PHE A 189 1.00 5.16 6.78
CA PHE A 189 0.88 6.50 6.20
C PHE A 189 -0.19 6.46 5.11
N ALA A 190 -1.10 7.42 5.13
CA ALA A 190 -2.12 7.58 4.09
C ALA A 190 -2.25 9.05 3.72
N SER A 191 -2.46 9.34 2.44
CA SER A 191 -2.93 10.63 1.96
C SER A 191 -4.41 10.51 1.61
N LEU A 192 -5.10 11.65 1.56
CA LEU A 192 -6.47 11.75 1.06
C LEU A 192 -6.55 11.09 -0.33
N LYS A 193 -7.61 10.31 -0.58
CA LYS A 193 -7.80 9.68 -1.90
C LYS A 193 -7.75 10.71 -3.02
N TYR A 194 -7.20 10.31 -4.15
CA TYR A 194 -6.93 11.14 -5.32
C TYR A 194 -5.93 12.27 -5.08
N HIS A 195 -5.33 12.36 -3.89
CA HIS A 195 -4.33 13.35 -3.55
C HIS A 195 -2.99 12.71 -3.17
N THR A 196 -1.91 13.42 -3.49
CA THR A 196 -0.56 13.08 -3.08
C THR A 196 -0.01 14.24 -2.26
N VAL A 197 0.22 14.02 -0.96
CA VAL A 197 0.84 15.03 -0.10
C VAL A 197 2.36 14.96 -0.27
N VAL A 198 2.88 15.78 -1.19
CA VAL A 198 4.30 15.80 -1.56
C VAL A 198 5.15 16.25 -0.37
N GLY A 199 6.07 15.39 0.06
CA GLY A 199 6.88 15.60 1.27
C GLY A 199 6.12 15.33 2.58
N GLY A 200 4.85 14.89 2.53
CA GLY A 200 4.02 14.66 3.71
C GLY A 200 4.58 13.57 4.61
N LEU A 201 4.94 12.42 4.03
CA LEU A 201 5.57 11.33 4.78
C LEU A 201 6.86 11.79 5.47
N ASN A 202 7.75 12.50 4.76
CA ASN A 202 8.97 13.02 5.34
C ASN A 202 8.69 13.96 6.52
N LYS A 203 7.73 14.89 6.36
CA LYS A 203 7.34 15.81 7.43
C LYS A 203 6.85 15.09 8.68
N CYS A 204 6.02 14.05 8.53
CA CYS A 204 5.58 13.21 9.65
C CYS A 204 6.75 12.47 10.31
N ILE A 205 7.65 11.88 9.52
CA ILE A 205 8.83 11.18 10.04
C ILE A 205 9.76 12.15 10.79
N GLN A 206 10.09 13.31 10.23
CA GLN A 206 10.96 14.28 10.89
C GLN A 206 10.36 14.78 12.21
N THR A 207 9.06 15.06 12.22
CA THR A 207 8.35 15.46 13.44
C THR A 207 8.41 14.35 14.49
N PHE A 208 8.16 13.10 14.08
CA PHE A 208 8.29 11.94 14.97
C PHE A 208 9.70 11.78 15.53
N VAL A 209 10.73 11.85 14.69
CA VAL A 209 12.13 11.67 15.10
C VAL A 209 12.57 12.77 16.05
N ASN A 210 12.20 14.02 15.79
CA ASN A 210 12.56 15.15 16.65
C ASN A 210 11.90 15.03 18.03
N GLU A 211 10.63 14.62 18.08
CA GLU A 211 9.88 14.49 19.34
C GLU A 211 10.26 13.22 20.13
N TRP A 212 10.54 12.11 19.45
CA TRP A 212 10.72 10.80 20.10
C TRP A 212 12.14 10.28 20.13
N GLN A 213 13.04 10.79 19.30
CA GLN A 213 14.45 10.40 19.23
C GLN A 213 14.66 8.87 19.22
N PRO A 214 14.10 8.13 18.25
CA PRO A 214 14.38 6.70 18.10
C PRO A 214 15.79 6.47 17.55
N ASP A 215 16.40 5.33 17.89
CA ASP A 215 17.69 4.94 17.30
C ASP A 215 17.52 4.50 15.84
N ASP A 216 16.42 3.81 15.55
CA ASP A 216 16.00 3.44 14.20
C ASP A 216 14.47 3.51 14.02
N LEU A 217 14.04 3.62 12.78
CA LEU A 217 12.64 3.54 12.38
C LEU A 217 12.50 2.45 11.33
N MET A 218 11.66 1.45 11.60
CA MET A 218 11.31 0.40 10.64
C MET A 218 9.94 0.65 9.99
N THR A 219 9.71 0.06 8.82
CA THR A 219 8.42 0.07 8.13
C THR A 219 8.35 -1.10 7.16
N TYR A 220 7.14 -1.48 6.76
CA TYR A 220 6.90 -2.51 5.77
C TYR A 220 6.29 -1.92 4.49
N ALA A 221 6.65 -2.49 3.34
CA ALA A 221 6.03 -2.21 2.05
C ALA A 221 5.43 -3.50 1.49
N ASP A 222 4.12 -3.50 1.25
CA ASP A 222 3.43 -4.59 0.57
C ASP A 222 3.95 -4.75 -0.87
N ARG A 223 4.48 -5.92 -1.19
CA ARG A 223 5.12 -6.21 -2.49
C ARG A 223 4.12 -6.26 -3.62
N ASP A 224 2.82 -6.47 -3.36
CA ASP A 224 1.79 -6.38 -4.40
C ASP A 224 1.69 -4.95 -4.94
N TRP A 225 2.00 -3.96 -4.10
CA TRP A 225 1.77 -2.56 -4.43
C TRP A 225 3.05 -1.76 -4.61
N SER A 226 4.16 -2.11 -3.98
CA SER A 226 5.31 -1.21 -3.87
C SER A 226 6.65 -1.92 -3.87
N SER A 227 7.60 -1.38 -4.62
CA SER A 227 9.02 -1.73 -4.52
C SER A 227 9.73 -1.03 -3.36
N GLY A 228 9.03 -0.16 -2.61
CA GLY A 228 9.59 0.66 -1.52
C GLY A 228 10.45 1.84 -1.98
N HIS A 229 10.34 2.26 -3.24
CA HIS A 229 11.10 3.39 -3.80
C HIS A 229 10.99 4.67 -2.95
N SER A 230 9.79 5.03 -2.48
CA SER A 230 9.59 6.19 -1.60
C SER A 230 10.34 6.11 -0.28
N TYR A 231 10.52 4.90 0.28
CA TYR A 231 11.27 4.72 1.52
C TYR A 231 12.77 4.88 1.29
N ARG A 232 13.31 4.37 0.17
CA ARG A 232 14.74 4.55 -0.18
C ARG A 232 15.12 6.03 -0.29
N HIS A 233 14.29 6.84 -0.95
CA HIS A 233 14.48 8.30 -1.03
C HIS A 233 14.45 9.02 0.33
N LEU A 234 13.88 8.39 1.34
CA LEU A 234 13.83 8.90 2.71
C LEU A 234 14.93 8.31 3.58
N GLY A 235 15.94 7.65 3.01
CA GLY A 235 17.08 7.10 3.74
C GLY A 235 16.83 5.76 4.40
N PHE A 236 15.76 5.05 4.05
CA PHE A 236 15.57 3.68 4.51
C PHE A 236 16.37 2.69 3.65
N LEU A 237 16.97 1.72 4.30
CA LEU A 237 17.62 0.57 3.69
C LEU A 237 16.68 -0.64 3.71
N VAL A 238 16.79 -1.51 2.72
CA VAL A 238 16.10 -2.81 2.75
C VAL A 238 16.78 -3.67 3.81
N ASP A 239 16.01 -4.21 4.74
CA ASP A 239 16.47 -5.08 5.83
C ASP A 239 16.20 -6.55 5.48
N SER A 240 14.98 -6.87 5.06
CA SER A 240 14.58 -8.23 4.69
C SER A 240 13.30 -8.25 3.85
N ALA A 241 12.91 -9.44 3.40
CA ALA A 241 11.62 -9.68 2.76
C ALA A 241 10.89 -10.82 3.50
N THR A 242 9.58 -10.70 3.68
CA THR A 242 8.76 -11.80 4.17
C THR A 242 8.36 -12.72 3.01
N PRO A 243 8.13 -14.02 3.26
CA PRO A 243 7.47 -14.87 2.28
C PRO A 243 6.04 -14.36 1.97
N PRO A 244 5.42 -14.87 0.89
CA PRO A 244 3.99 -14.70 0.65
C PRO A 244 3.16 -14.95 1.91
N GLN A 245 2.23 -14.04 2.22
CA GLN A 245 1.36 -14.18 3.38
C GLN A 245 0.02 -14.77 2.94
N LEU A 246 -0.40 -15.86 3.61
CA LEU A 246 -1.70 -16.50 3.42
C LEU A 246 -2.81 -15.66 4.06
N PHE A 247 -3.91 -15.55 3.32
CA PHE A 247 -5.20 -15.07 3.80
C PHE A 247 -6.29 -16.06 3.41
N TRP A 248 -7.31 -16.18 4.24
CA TRP A 248 -8.55 -16.85 3.84
C TRP A 248 -9.54 -15.79 3.39
N LEU A 249 -9.88 -15.81 2.11
CA LEU A 249 -10.86 -14.93 1.48
C LEU A 249 -12.25 -15.53 1.66
N ASP A 250 -13.12 -14.84 2.39
CA ASP A 250 -14.54 -15.17 2.46
C ASP A 250 -15.18 -14.92 1.09
N LEU A 251 -15.73 -15.96 0.44
CA LEU A 251 -16.31 -15.87 -0.90
C LEU A 251 -17.65 -15.11 -0.94
N LEU A 252 -18.32 -14.94 0.21
CA LEU A 252 -19.55 -14.16 0.31
C LEU A 252 -19.25 -12.67 0.48
N THR A 253 -18.33 -12.33 1.38
CA THR A 253 -18.03 -10.92 1.70
C THR A 253 -16.85 -10.33 0.93
N LEU A 254 -16.06 -11.19 0.27
CA LEU A 254 -14.80 -10.88 -0.39
C LEU A 254 -13.78 -10.22 0.54
N ARG A 255 -13.87 -10.49 1.85
CA ARG A 255 -12.92 -9.99 2.85
C ARG A 255 -11.86 -11.03 3.15
N ARG A 256 -10.61 -10.56 3.26
CA ARG A 256 -9.47 -11.37 3.65
C ARG A 256 -9.36 -11.45 5.16
N HIS A 257 -9.20 -12.66 5.68
CA HIS A 257 -8.98 -12.94 7.09
C HIS A 257 -7.58 -13.52 7.30
N ASP A 258 -6.91 -13.08 8.36
CA ASP A 258 -5.71 -13.73 8.85
C ASP A 258 -6.11 -15.10 9.44
N PRO A 259 -5.56 -16.21 8.94
CA PRO A 259 -6.00 -17.54 9.37
C PRO A 259 -5.80 -17.79 10.87
N GLN A 260 -4.69 -17.32 11.45
CA GLN A 260 -4.41 -17.50 12.88
C GLN A 260 -5.43 -16.77 13.74
N ARG A 261 -5.81 -15.55 13.35
CA ARG A 261 -6.84 -14.77 14.04
C ARG A 261 -8.23 -15.36 13.87
N LEU A 262 -8.55 -15.92 12.71
CA LEU A 262 -9.88 -16.50 12.46
C LEU A 262 -10.09 -17.79 13.25
N VAL A 263 -9.11 -18.69 13.28
CA VAL A 263 -9.21 -19.97 14.00
C VAL A 263 -8.89 -19.79 15.50
N GLY A 264 -8.19 -18.72 15.88
CA GLY A 264 -7.81 -18.47 17.27
C GLY A 264 -6.64 -19.32 17.76
N THR A 265 -5.90 -19.96 16.86
CA THR A 265 -4.73 -20.80 17.17
C THR A 265 -3.58 -20.54 16.22
N LYS A 266 -2.35 -20.83 16.67
CA LYS A 266 -1.14 -20.76 15.82
C LYS A 266 -1.10 -21.87 14.78
N LEU A 267 -1.77 -22.99 15.04
CA LEU A 267 -1.86 -24.12 14.12
C LEU A 267 -2.96 -23.85 13.10
N VAL A 268 -2.57 -23.24 11.98
CA VAL A 268 -3.49 -22.97 10.87
C VAL A 268 -3.73 -24.28 10.11
N PRO A 269 -4.99 -24.72 9.93
CA PRO A 269 -5.33 -25.85 9.08
C PRO A 269 -4.79 -25.71 7.66
N SER A 270 -4.35 -26.81 7.05
CA SER A 270 -3.92 -26.83 5.65
C SER A 270 -5.06 -26.48 4.67
N THR A 271 -6.31 -26.74 5.07
CA THR A 271 -7.50 -26.51 4.25
C THR A 271 -8.32 -25.36 4.84
N PRO A 272 -8.78 -24.40 4.03
CA PRO A 272 -9.63 -23.32 4.51
C PRO A 272 -11.03 -23.85 4.92
N PRO A 273 -11.75 -23.15 5.82
CA PRO A 273 -13.13 -23.48 6.14
C PRO A 273 -14.04 -23.43 4.89
N PRO A 274 -15.18 -24.14 4.88
CA PRO A 274 -16.16 -24.03 3.80
C PRO A 274 -16.54 -22.57 3.51
N GLY A 275 -16.58 -22.20 2.23
CA GLY A 275 -16.87 -20.82 1.81
C GLY A 275 -15.65 -19.88 1.80
N PHE A 276 -14.46 -20.36 2.14
CA PHE A 276 -13.22 -19.60 2.06
C PHE A 276 -12.29 -20.11 0.96
N LEU A 277 -11.59 -19.18 0.31
CA LEU A 277 -10.55 -19.44 -0.70
C LEU A 277 -9.19 -19.00 -0.14
N PRO A 278 -8.12 -19.82 -0.22
CA PRO A 278 -6.80 -19.39 0.19
C PRO A 278 -6.22 -18.46 -0.87
N VAL A 279 -5.88 -17.24 -0.48
CA VAL A 279 -5.25 -16.23 -1.34
C VAL A 279 -4.00 -15.69 -0.67
N TYR A 280 -3.07 -15.16 -1.45
CA TYR A 280 -1.78 -14.70 -0.92
C TYR A 280 -1.46 -13.29 -1.39
N ASN A 281 -0.69 -12.54 -0.62
CA ASN A 281 0.09 -11.44 -1.20
C ASN A 281 1.50 -11.95 -1.54
N ARG A 282 2.34 -11.11 -2.14
CA ARG A 282 3.76 -11.42 -2.39
C ARG A 282 4.67 -11.25 -1.18
N GLY A 283 4.13 -11.09 0.02
CA GLY A 283 4.85 -10.71 1.23
C GLY A 283 5.18 -9.22 1.26
N ASN A 284 6.03 -8.84 2.20
CA ASN A 284 6.41 -7.46 2.47
C ASN A 284 7.92 -7.28 2.38
N LEU A 285 8.37 -6.13 1.92
CA LEU A 285 9.75 -5.67 2.12
C LEU A 285 9.82 -4.91 3.45
N LYS A 286 10.73 -5.33 4.32
CA LYS A 286 11.06 -4.60 5.55
C LYS A 286 12.15 -3.58 5.25
N PHE A 287 11.92 -2.36 5.72
CA PHE A 287 12.82 -1.23 5.57
C PHE A 287 13.21 -0.70 6.95
N VAL A 288 14.47 -0.28 7.10
CA VAL A 288 14.99 0.34 8.33
C VAL A 288 15.79 1.58 7.99
N ARG A 289 15.51 2.69 8.68
CA ARG A 289 16.31 3.91 8.67
C ARG A 289 16.96 4.08 10.03
N TYR A 290 18.28 4.21 10.05
CA TYR A 290 19.05 4.42 11.26
C TYR A 290 19.29 5.92 11.50
N PHE A 291 19.17 6.37 12.75
CA PHE A 291 19.50 7.74 13.18
C PHE A 291 20.74 7.79 14.08
N VAL A 292 21.18 6.63 14.55
CA VAL A 292 22.50 6.38 15.15
C VAL A 292 23.30 5.46 14.22
N PRO A 293 24.62 5.28 14.40
CA PRO A 293 25.39 4.39 13.55
C PRO A 293 24.77 2.99 13.44
N PRO A 294 24.61 2.44 12.21
CA PRO A 294 24.03 1.12 12.01
C PRO A 294 24.90 0.03 12.68
N PRO A 295 24.34 -1.15 12.98
CA PRO A 295 25.15 -2.28 13.42
C PRO A 295 26.22 -2.58 12.36
N VAL A 296 27.47 -2.80 12.80
CA VAL A 296 28.52 -3.32 11.92
C VAL A 296 28.06 -4.69 11.45
N ARG A 297 27.91 -4.86 10.14
CA ARG A 297 27.57 -6.16 9.58
C ARG A 297 28.84 -7.02 9.56
N SER A 298 28.73 -8.28 9.99
CA SER A 298 29.85 -9.22 10.08
C SER A 298 30.47 -9.58 8.72
N ASP A 299 29.82 -9.20 7.61
CA ASP A 299 30.29 -9.37 6.23
C ASP A 299 31.19 -8.23 5.73
N GLN A 300 31.48 -7.22 6.56
CA GLN A 300 32.41 -6.12 6.25
C GLN A 300 33.69 -6.14 7.10
N VAL A 301 33.94 -7.24 7.81
CA VAL A 301 35.18 -7.47 8.57
C VAL A 301 35.89 -8.69 7.96
N LEU A 302 36.40 -8.54 6.74
CA LEU A 302 37.48 -9.34 6.14
C LEU A 302 38.22 -8.48 5.10
#